data_AF-A0A450SQ13-F1
#
_entry.id   AF-A0A450SQ13-F1
#
_cell.length_a   1.000
_cell.length_b   1.000
_cell.length_c   1.000
_cell.angle_alpha   90.00
_cell.angle_beta   90.00
_cell.angle_gamma   90.00
#
_symmetry.space_group_name_H-M   'P 1'
#
loop_
_entity.id
_entity.type
_entity.pdbx_description
1 polymer ?
#
loop_
_entity_poly.entity_id
_entity_poly.type
_entity_poly.pdbx_seq_one_letter_code
_entity_poly.pdbx_strand_id
1 'polypeptide(L)'
;MPRIPKILHQTHKTGELPVSCQGYVERLKRLHPGWAYHFYDDEACGRLITNEMPTLLPLYRQPDLLPVQRADIFRLVVVYLRGGFYLDIDMDMHRALDDLLDFGAVFPMELVLTEEIGFSQSVK
;
A
#
# COMPACT_ATOMS: atom_id res chain seq x y z
N MET A 1 17.46 -15.85 -0.98
CA MET A 1 16.51 -15.30 0.02
C MET A 1 15.16 -15.12 -0.67
N PRO A 2 14.03 -15.21 0.06
CA PRO A 2 12.74 -14.91 -0.56
C PRO A 2 12.75 -13.46 -1.04
N ARG A 3 12.41 -13.29 -2.32
CA ARG A 3 12.31 -11.98 -2.98
C ARG A 3 10.95 -11.37 -2.62
N ILE A 4 10.87 -10.05 -2.42
CA ILE A 4 9.57 -9.40 -2.27
C ILE A 4 8.76 -9.68 -3.55
N PRO A 5 7.53 -10.23 -3.46
CA PRO A 5 6.76 -10.57 -4.64
C PRO A 5 6.26 -9.30 -5.35
N LYS A 6 6.09 -9.39 -6.67
CA LYS A 6 5.62 -8.30 -7.54
C LYS A 6 4.11 -8.07 -7.40
N ILE A 7 3.69 -7.66 -6.20
CA ILE A 7 2.28 -7.47 -5.83
C ILE A 7 2.13 -6.07 -5.20
N LEU A 8 1.12 -5.35 -5.67
CA LEU A 8 0.72 -4.04 -5.16
C LEU A 8 -0.64 -4.16 -4.48
N HIS A 9 -0.75 -3.61 -3.28
CA HIS A 9 -1.98 -3.55 -2.49
C HIS A 9 -2.36 -2.09 -2.23
N GLN A 10 -3.61 -1.73 -2.50
CA GLN A 10 -4.20 -0.45 -2.11
C GLN A 10 -5.59 -0.68 -1.52
N THR A 11 -6.00 0.16 -0.57
CA THR A 11 -7.35 0.11 -0.01
C THR A 11 -8.09 1.41 -0.22
N HIS A 12 -9.41 1.33 -0.24
CA HIS A 12 -10.28 2.48 -0.14
C HIS A 12 -11.56 2.09 0.61
N LYS A 13 -12.36 3.08 1.03
CA LYS A 13 -13.63 2.80 1.70
C LYS A 13 -14.59 1.97 0.85
N THR A 14 -14.60 2.21 -0.46
CA THR A 14 -15.50 1.58 -1.43
C THR A 14 -14.72 0.86 -2.52
N GLY A 15 -15.36 -0.08 -3.21
CA GLY A 15 -14.78 -0.80 -4.35
C GLY A 15 -14.61 0.07 -5.61
N GLU A 16 -15.06 1.32 -5.55
CA GLU A 16 -14.92 2.30 -6.62
C GLU A 16 -13.67 3.16 -6.40
N LEU A 17 -12.84 3.27 -7.43
CA LEU A 17 -11.65 4.11 -7.42
C LEU A 17 -12.05 5.60 -7.44
N PRO A 18 -11.67 6.41 -6.44
CA PRO A 18 -11.97 7.85 -6.44
C PRO A 18 -11.39 8.54 -7.66
N VAL A 19 -12.16 9.45 -8.26
CA VAL A 19 -11.74 10.22 -9.44
C VAL A 19 -10.43 10.97 -9.18
N SER A 20 -10.25 11.53 -7.98
CA SER A 20 -9.03 12.22 -7.57
C SER A 20 -7.78 11.32 -7.56
N CYS A 21 -7.96 10.01 -7.43
CA CYS A 21 -6.86 9.04 -7.33
C CYS A 21 -6.61 8.27 -8.63
N GLN A 22 -7.46 8.43 -9.66
CA GLN A 22 -7.34 7.69 -10.92
C GLN A 22 -5.97 7.89 -11.57
N GLY A 23 -5.48 9.13 -11.64
CA GLY A 23 -4.17 9.44 -12.22
C GLY A 23 -3.01 8.76 -11.49
N TYR A 24 -3.07 8.69 -10.16
CA TYR A 24 -2.05 8.03 -9.33
C TYR A 24 -2.03 6.52 -9.55
N VAL A 25 -3.20 5.87 -9.51
CA VAL A 25 -3.32 4.42 -9.72
C VAL A 25 -2.93 4.02 -11.14
N GLU A 26 -3.30 4.81 -12.15
CA GLU A 26 -2.87 4.57 -13.52
C GLU A 26 -1.35 4.69 -13.68
N ARG A 27 -0.73 5.73 -13.09
CA ARG A 27 0.72 5.88 -13.12
C ARG A 27 1.40 4.71 -12.43
N LEU A 28 0.93 4.32 -11.25
CA LEU A 28 1.42 3.17 -10.50
C LEU A 28 1.41 1.90 -11.36
N LYS A 29 0.28 1.60 -12.03
CA LYS A 29 0.15 0.43 -12.91
C LYS A 29 1.05 0.51 -14.14
N ARG A 30 1.19 1.70 -14.76
CA ARG A 30 2.09 1.90 -15.90
C ARG A 30 3.56 1.70 -15.54
N LEU A 31 3.98 2.11 -14.34
CA LEU A 31 5.35 1.91 -13.86
C LEU A 31 5.66 0.45 -13.52
N HIS A 32 4.65 -0.37 -13.27
CA HIS A 32 4.81 -1.75 -12.82
C HIS A 32 4.12 -2.74 -13.78
N PRO A 33 4.52 -2.80 -15.06
CA PRO A 33 3.92 -3.71 -16.01
C PRO A 33 4.14 -5.16 -15.58
N GLY A 34 3.07 -5.95 -15.60
CA GLY A 34 3.10 -7.37 -15.20
C GLY A 34 3.09 -7.64 -13.70
N TRP A 35 3.02 -6.61 -12.86
CA TRP A 35 2.80 -6.78 -11.42
C TRP A 35 1.31 -7.04 -11.13
N ALA A 36 1.03 -7.87 -10.12
CA ALA A 36 -0.34 -8.06 -9.65
C ALA A 36 -0.79 -6.81 -8.89
N TYR A 37 -2.00 -6.35 -9.17
CA TYR A 37 -2.60 -5.20 -8.49
C TYR A 37 -3.90 -5.65 -7.80
N HIS A 38 -3.96 -5.45 -6.49
CA HIS A 38 -5.13 -5.72 -5.69
C HIS A 38 -5.65 -4.45 -5.03
N PHE A 39 -6.94 -4.19 -5.25
CA PHE A 39 -7.68 -3.10 -4.64
C PHE A 39 -8.73 -3.69 -3.71
N TYR A 40 -8.76 -3.22 -2.47
CA TYR A 40 -9.66 -3.73 -1.44
C TYR A 40 -10.56 -2.60 -0.93
N ASP A 41 -11.85 -2.87 -0.87
CA ASP A 41 -12.77 -2.04 -0.11
C ASP A 41 -12.85 -2.49 1.35
N ASP A 42 -13.56 -1.71 2.19
CA ASP A 42 -13.72 -2.04 3.61
C ASP A 42 -14.30 -3.44 3.83
N GLU A 43 -15.21 -3.88 2.95
CA GLU A 43 -15.82 -5.21 3.03
C GLU A 43 -14.79 -6.31 2.70
N ALA A 44 -14.00 -6.15 1.64
CA ALA A 44 -12.93 -7.05 1.27
C ALA A 44 -11.86 -7.15 2.35
N CYS A 45 -11.48 -6.02 2.95
CA CYS A 45 -10.57 -5.97 4.09
C CYS A 45 -11.15 -6.78 5.27
N GLY A 46 -12.41 -6.53 5.62
CA GLY A 46 -13.09 -7.24 6.71
C GLY A 46 -13.23 -8.74 6.48
N ARG A 47 -13.52 -9.17 5.24
CA ARG A 47 -13.59 -10.59 4.87
C ARG A 47 -12.23 -11.28 4.99
N LEU A 48 -11.17 -10.65 4.50
CA LEU A 48 -9.81 -11.20 4.61
C LEU A 48 -9.39 -11.37 6.07
N ILE A 49 -9.62 -10.36 6.91
CA ILE A 49 -9.34 -10.44 8.35
C ILE A 49 -10.16 -11.56 9.01
N THR A 50 -11.46 -11.64 8.71
CA THR A 50 -12.36 -12.65 9.28
C THR A 50 -11.92 -14.08 8.92
N ASN A 51 -11.52 -14.29 7.66
CA ASN A 51 -11.23 -15.62 7.14
C ASN A 51 -9.81 -16.09 7.44
N GLU A 52 -8.83 -15.18 7.47
CA GLU A 52 -7.41 -15.54 7.47
C GLU A 52 -6.67 -15.07 8.73
N MET A 53 -7.20 -14.07 9.44
CA MET A 53 -6.63 -13.57 10.71
C MET A 53 -7.71 -13.45 11.80
N PRO A 54 -8.44 -14.54 12.12
CA PRO A 54 -9.57 -14.49 13.05
C PRO A 54 -9.16 -14.03 14.46
N THR A 55 -7.89 -14.22 14.85
CA THR A 55 -7.35 -13.74 16.13
C THR A 55 -7.28 -12.22 16.22
N LEU A 56 -7.16 -11.50 15.09
CA LEU A 56 -7.20 -10.04 15.04
C LEU A 56 -8.62 -9.49 14.91
N LEU A 57 -9.62 -10.33 14.61
CA LEU A 57 -10.99 -9.88 14.38
C LEU A 57 -11.60 -9.08 15.55
N PRO A 58 -11.41 -9.45 16.83
CA PRO A 58 -11.94 -8.68 17.95
C PRO A 58 -11.34 -7.28 18.06
N LEU A 59 -10.06 -7.12 17.73
CA LEU A 59 -9.40 -5.82 17.63
C LEU A 59 -9.96 -5.08 16.42
N TYR A 60 -9.91 -5.69 15.23
CA TYR A 60 -10.32 -5.07 13.98
C TYR A 60 -11.77 -4.59 14.01
N ARG A 61 -12.67 -5.22 14.78
CA ARG A 61 -14.09 -4.83 14.92
C ARG A 61 -14.39 -3.90 16.10
N GLN A 62 -13.40 -3.42 16.85
CA GLN A 62 -13.64 -2.45 17.92
C GLN A 62 -14.43 -1.24 17.39
N PRO A 63 -15.51 -0.79 18.05
CA PRO A 63 -16.34 0.30 17.55
C PRO A 63 -15.58 1.64 17.52
N ASP A 64 -14.63 1.82 18.42
CA ASP A 64 -13.87 3.07 18.57
C ASP A 64 -12.71 3.22 17.56
N LEU A 65 -12.42 2.18 16.76
CA LEU A 65 -11.43 2.25 15.69
C LEU A 65 -11.93 3.13 14.55
N LEU A 66 -11.18 4.20 14.30
CA LEU A 66 -11.35 5.06 13.15
C LEU A 66 -11.05 4.28 11.84
N PRO A 67 -11.66 4.66 10.71
CA PRO A 67 -11.38 4.03 9.41
C PRO A 67 -9.89 3.97 9.06
N VAL A 68 -9.14 5.04 9.34
CA VAL A 68 -7.68 5.09 9.10
C VAL A 68 -6.93 4.05 9.92
N GLN A 69 -7.33 3.82 11.18
CA GLN A 69 -6.69 2.82 12.04
C GLN A 69 -6.99 1.39 11.56
N ARG A 70 -8.16 1.16 10.94
CA ARG A 70 -8.46 -0.13 10.30
C ARG A 70 -7.57 -0.36 9.09
N ALA A 71 -7.36 0.68 8.27
CA ALA A 71 -6.42 0.62 7.15
C ALA A 71 -4.98 0.35 7.64
N ASP A 72 -4.55 0.96 8.75
CA ASP A 72 -3.25 0.70 9.39
C ASP A 72 -3.07 -0.75 9.84
N ILE A 73 -4.14 -1.38 10.37
CA ILE A 73 -4.10 -2.81 10.71
C ILE A 73 -4.04 -3.64 9.42
N PHE A 74 -4.87 -3.29 8.42
CA PHE A 74 -4.96 -4.06 7.20
C PHE A 74 -3.67 -4.06 6.38
N ARG A 75 -2.96 -2.92 6.27
CA ARG A 75 -1.67 -2.84 5.56
C ARG A 75 -0.66 -3.86 6.07
N LEU A 76 -0.58 -4.04 7.39
CA LEU A 76 0.32 -5.01 8.01
C LEU A 76 -0.13 -6.44 7.72
N VAL A 77 -1.43 -6.70 7.81
CA VAL A 77 -1.99 -8.02 7.58
C VAL A 77 -1.81 -8.47 6.13
N VAL A 78 -2.15 -7.63 5.16
CA VAL A 78 -2.09 -8.04 3.75
C VAL A 78 -0.65 -8.31 3.32
N VAL A 79 0.31 -7.48 3.75
CA VAL A 79 1.74 -7.68 3.48
C VAL A 79 2.25 -8.92 4.22
N TYR A 80 1.83 -9.18 5.45
CA TYR A 80 2.21 -10.40 6.17
C TYR A 80 1.71 -11.67 5.47
N LEU A 81 0.47 -11.66 4.97
CA LEU A 81 -0.15 -12.83 4.36
C LEU A 81 0.24 -13.06 2.89
N ARG A 82 0.54 -11.99 2.15
CA ARG A 82 0.75 -12.04 0.68
C ARG A 82 2.15 -11.58 0.25
N GLY A 83 2.89 -10.91 1.11
CA GLY A 83 4.10 -10.16 0.74
C GLY A 83 3.75 -8.91 -0.08
N GLY A 84 4.72 -8.42 -0.84
CA GLY A 84 4.53 -7.32 -1.78
C GLY A 84 4.58 -5.95 -1.10
N PHE A 85 4.04 -4.94 -1.80
CA PHE A 85 4.04 -3.56 -1.34
C PHE A 85 2.60 -3.10 -1.12
N TYR A 86 2.36 -2.57 0.07
CA TYR A 86 1.18 -1.74 0.34
C TYR A 86 1.55 -0.28 0.09
N LEU A 87 0.69 0.43 -0.64
CA LEU A 87 0.85 1.86 -0.92
C LEU A 87 -0.48 2.56 -0.62
N ASP A 88 -0.44 3.78 -0.11
CA ASP A 88 -1.67 4.57 0.00
C ASP A 88 -2.19 4.92 -1.41
N ILE A 89 -3.50 5.08 -1.55
CA ILE A 89 -4.17 5.21 -2.86
C ILE A 89 -3.85 6.53 -3.57
N ASP A 90 -3.49 7.54 -2.78
CA ASP A 90 -3.18 8.91 -3.18
C ASP A 90 -1.68 9.16 -3.39
N MET A 91 -0.85 8.10 -3.39
CA MET A 91 0.58 8.22 -3.68
C MET A 91 0.87 8.43 -5.17
N ASP A 92 1.50 9.56 -5.50
CA ASP A 92 2.08 9.78 -6.83
C ASP A 92 3.47 9.13 -6.92
N MET A 93 3.58 8.08 -7.71
CA MET A 93 4.81 7.29 -7.84
C MET A 93 5.74 7.84 -8.92
N HIS A 94 6.97 8.17 -8.56
CA HIS A 94 7.95 8.71 -9.51
C HIS A 94 8.88 7.66 -10.13
N ARG A 95 9.01 6.47 -9.52
CA ARG A 95 9.90 5.40 -9.98
C ARG A 95 9.30 4.02 -9.71
N ALA A 96 9.68 3.03 -10.50
CA ALA A 96 9.36 1.64 -10.24
C ALA A 96 10.07 1.10 -8.99
N LEU A 97 9.46 0.10 -8.35
CA LEU A 97 9.95 -0.56 -7.13
C LEU A 97 10.85 -1.77 -7.43
N ASP A 98 11.21 -2.04 -8.69
CA ASP A 98 11.98 -3.23 -9.09
C ASP A 98 13.32 -3.37 -8.35
N ASP A 99 14.02 -2.27 -8.10
CA ASP A 99 15.30 -2.27 -7.37
C ASP A 99 15.16 -2.66 -5.89
N LEU A 100 13.94 -2.66 -5.36
CA LEU A 100 13.64 -2.98 -3.96
C LEU A 100 13.28 -4.45 -3.76
N LEU A 101 13.15 -5.23 -4.82
CA LEU A 101 12.67 -6.62 -4.75
C LEU A 101 13.63 -7.57 -4.04
N ASP A 102 14.93 -7.27 -4.08
CA ASP A 102 15.99 -8.16 -3.60
C ASP A 102 16.25 -8.03 -2.09
N PHE A 103 15.56 -7.11 -1.41
CA PHE A 103 15.62 -6.94 0.03
C PHE A 103 14.67 -7.93 0.76
N GLY A 104 14.95 -8.20 2.04
CA GLY A 104 14.06 -9.02 2.87
C GLY A 104 12.82 -8.25 3.39
N ALA A 105 12.96 -6.95 3.61
CA ALA A 105 11.89 -6.04 3.98
C ALA A 105 12.30 -4.61 3.60
N VAL A 106 11.32 -3.78 3.23
CA VAL A 106 11.52 -2.36 2.91
C VAL A 106 10.44 -1.56 3.62
N PHE A 107 10.85 -0.48 4.29
CA PHE A 107 9.95 0.42 5.01
C PHE A 107 10.04 1.83 4.40
N PRO A 108 8.91 2.53 4.27
CA PRO A 108 8.91 3.90 3.79
C PRO A 108 9.55 4.83 4.82
N MET A 109 10.22 5.87 4.33
CA MET A 109 10.68 6.99 5.13
C MET A 109 10.00 8.24 4.60
N GLU A 110 9.28 8.94 5.48
CA GLU A 110 8.68 10.23 5.15
C GLU A 110 9.67 11.34 5.48
N LEU A 111 9.93 12.21 4.50
CA LEU A 111 10.84 13.34 4.64
C LEU A 111 10.07 14.62 4.30
N VAL A 112 10.07 15.58 5.22
CA VAL A 112 9.57 16.93 4.96
C VAL A 112 10.73 17.73 4.38
N LEU A 113 10.62 18.12 3.11
CA LEU A 113 11.59 19.00 2.47
C LEU A 113 11.36 20.43 2.97
N THR A 114 12.28 20.94 3.79
CA THR A 114 12.38 22.36 4.09
C THR A 114 13.27 23.04 3.05
N GLU A 115 13.13 24.36 2.84
CA GLU A 115 13.93 25.12 1.88
C GLU A 115 15.46 24.98 2.08
N GLU A 116 15.90 24.54 3.26
CA GLU A 116 17.32 24.30 3.60
C GLU A 116 17.88 23.01 2.97
N ILE A 117 17.03 22.04 2.60
CA ILE A 117 17.45 20.84 1.88
C ILE A 117 17.41 21.15 0.39
N GLY A 118 18.43 21.89 -0.06
CA GLY A 118 18.55 22.36 -1.43
C GLY A 118 18.38 21.23 -2.46
N PHE A 119 17.64 21.53 -3.53
CA PHE A 119 17.59 20.70 -4.73
C PHE A 119 19.00 20.55 -5.33
N SER A 120 19.70 19.50 -4.92
CA SER A 120 20.76 18.91 -5.70
C SER A 120 20.37 17.47 -5.98
N GLN A 121 19.68 17.29 -7.10
CA GLN A 121 20.09 16.29 -8.08
C GLN A 121 19.35 16.53 -9.39
N SER A 122 20.11 17.03 -10.36
CA SER A 122 19.80 16.92 -11.77
C SER A 122 19.70 15.44 -12.11
N VAL A 123 18.49 14.95 -12.35
CA VAL A 123 18.29 13.65 -13.01
C VAL A 123 18.33 13.92 -14.50
N LYS A 124 19.42 13.49 -15.15
CA LYS A 124 19.43 13.21 -16.59
C LYS A 124 18.74 11.88 -16.84
#